data_AF-A0A7W0RHK0-F1
#
_entry.id   AF-A0A7W0RHK0-F1
#
_cell.length_a   1.000
_cell.length_b   1.000
_cell.length_c   1.000
_cell.angle_alpha   90.00
_cell.angle_beta   90.00
_cell.angle_gamma   90.00
#
_symmetry.space_group_name_H-M   'P 1'
#
loop_
_entity.id
_entity.type
_entity.pdbx_description
1 polymer ?
#
loop_
_entity_poly.entity_id
_entity_poly.type
_entity_poly.pdbx_seq_one_letter_code
_entity_poly.pdbx_strand_id
1 'polypeptide(L)'
;MIEYSDLECPYCARASQLLDELPLRRVFRHFPVVSKHPRARALAVAAEAAALQGRFWEMHDSLLGDQGHLDDPHLWERCERLGLDVERFERDRRSDAQAERVDHDFRSGIRAGVTTTPTMFVDGVAYSGVPDTDLLSILRS
;
A
#
# COMPACT_ATOMS: atom_id res chain seq x y z
N MET A 1 8.14 10.56 -5.80
CA MET A 1 8.79 9.33 -5.33
C MET A 1 7.90 8.13 -5.64
N ILE A 2 8.49 6.98 -5.97
CA ILE A 2 7.78 5.69 -6.00
C ILE A 2 8.02 4.96 -4.68
N GLU A 3 6.97 4.42 -4.07
CA GLU A 3 7.02 3.63 -2.85
C GLU A 3 6.53 2.22 -3.15
N TYR A 4 7.36 1.20 -2.88
CA TYR A 4 6.94 -0.20 -2.83
C TYR A 4 6.66 -0.60 -1.39
N SER A 5 5.44 -1.02 -1.14
CA SER A 5 4.94 -1.19 0.22
C SER A 5 3.97 -2.37 0.33
N ASP A 6 3.86 -2.86 1.56
CA ASP A 6 3.04 -3.99 1.95
C ASP A 6 2.05 -3.52 3.02
N LEU A 7 0.75 -3.67 2.75
CA LEU A 7 -0.33 -3.15 3.59
C LEU A 7 -0.56 -3.90 4.91
N GLU A 8 0.15 -5.01 5.16
CA GLU A 8 0.19 -5.72 6.45
C GLU A 8 1.55 -5.57 7.16
N CYS A 9 2.49 -4.80 6.58
CA CYS A 9 3.80 -4.60 7.17
C CYS A 9 3.81 -3.44 8.19
N PRO A 10 4.20 -3.68 9.46
CA PRO A 10 4.28 -2.62 10.47
C PRO A 10 5.34 -1.56 10.16
N TYR A 11 6.42 -1.91 9.45
CA TYR A 11 7.41 -0.94 9.00
C TYR A 11 6.89 -0.05 7.87
N CYS A 12 6.03 -0.59 7.00
CA CYS A 12 5.34 0.20 5.98
C CYS A 12 4.35 1.19 6.62
N ALA A 13 3.61 0.75 7.64
CA ALA A 13 2.75 1.64 8.41
C ALA A 13 3.53 2.80 9.02
N ARG A 14 4.68 2.52 9.65
CA ARG A 14 5.56 3.57 10.19
C ARG A 14 6.13 4.49 9.11
N ALA A 15 6.49 3.96 7.95
CA ALA A 15 6.97 4.77 6.84
C ALA A 15 5.87 5.70 6.30
N SER A 16 4.63 5.21 6.14
CA SER A 16 3.52 6.06 5.69
C SER A 16 3.32 7.24 6.63
N GLN A 17 3.30 7.02 7.95
CA GLN A 17 3.16 8.10 8.95
C GLN A 17 4.21 9.20 8.77
N LEU A 18 5.48 8.84 8.54
CA LEU A 18 6.55 9.81 8.31
C LEU A 18 6.43 10.53 6.97
N LEU A 19 5.93 9.85 5.95
CA LEU A 19 5.77 10.42 4.60
C LEU A 19 4.53 11.31 4.49
N ASP A 20 3.47 11.05 5.26
CA ASP A 20 2.23 11.83 5.28
C ASP A 20 2.44 13.26 5.82
N GLU A 21 3.51 13.48 6.59
CA GLU A 21 3.91 14.81 7.08
C GLU A 21 4.57 15.69 6.00
N LEU A 22 4.84 15.14 4.82
CA LEU A 22 5.62 15.80 3.78
C LEU A 22 4.74 16.12 2.55
N PRO A 23 4.94 17.30 1.90
CA PRO A 23 4.20 17.68 0.71
C PRO A 23 4.73 16.96 -0.54
N LEU A 24 4.60 15.64 -0.59
CA LEU A 24 5.20 14.78 -1.61
C LEU A 24 4.20 14.29 -2.65
N ARG A 25 4.62 14.27 -3.92
CA ARG A 25 3.94 13.46 -4.94
C ARG A 25 4.41 12.01 -4.83
N ARG A 26 3.53 11.15 -4.31
CA ARG A 26 3.76 9.73 -4.09
C ARG A 26 3.09 8.89 -5.17
N VAL A 27 3.83 7.88 -5.65
CA VAL A 27 3.29 6.80 -6.48
C VAL A 27 3.44 5.52 -5.67
N PHE A 28 2.33 4.99 -5.17
CA PHE A 28 2.31 3.74 -4.44
C PHE A 28 2.36 2.55 -5.42
N ARG A 29 3.12 1.52 -5.05
CA ARG A 29 3.15 0.22 -5.73
C ARG A 29 3.08 -0.90 -4.71
N HIS A 30 2.19 -1.86 -4.97
CA HIS A 30 2.05 -3.03 -4.11
C HIS A 30 3.28 -3.93 -4.20
N PHE A 31 3.78 -4.34 -3.03
CA PHE A 31 4.82 -5.36 -2.92
C PHE A 31 4.49 -6.33 -1.77
N PRO A 32 3.43 -7.14 -1.89
CA PRO A 32 2.98 -8.00 -0.81
C PRO A 32 3.99 -9.12 -0.53
N VAL A 33 4.61 -9.09 0.65
CA VAL A 33 5.60 -10.09 1.09
C VAL A 33 4.86 -11.24 1.79
N VAL A 34 4.10 -12.00 1.00
CA VAL A 34 3.17 -13.05 1.49
C VAL A 34 3.80 -14.11 2.40
N SER A 35 5.11 -14.31 2.31
CA SER A 35 5.85 -15.23 3.19
C SER A 35 5.97 -14.73 4.63
N LYS A 36 5.84 -13.42 4.85
CA LYS A 36 5.84 -12.77 6.17
C LYS A 36 4.47 -12.24 6.58
N HIS A 37 3.68 -11.83 5.59
CA HIS A 37 2.41 -11.14 5.77
C HIS A 37 1.33 -11.85 4.93
N PRO A 38 0.66 -12.89 5.47
CA PRO A 38 -0.22 -13.76 4.69
C PRO A 38 -1.42 -13.06 4.03
N ARG A 39 -1.91 -11.95 4.61
CA ARG A 39 -3.02 -11.14 4.09
C ARG A 39 -2.57 -10.02 3.15
N ALA A 40 -1.28 -9.70 3.07
CA ALA A 40 -0.75 -8.59 2.27
C ALA A 40 -1.31 -8.50 0.85
N ARG A 41 -1.40 -9.63 0.13
CA ARG A 41 -1.96 -9.66 -1.23
C ARG A 41 -3.47 -9.38 -1.23
N ALA A 42 -4.22 -9.91 -0.27
CA ALA A 42 -5.66 -9.64 -0.16
C ALA A 42 -5.92 -8.15 0.15
N LEU A 43 -5.11 -7.55 1.02
CA LEU A 43 -5.18 -6.12 1.34
C LEU A 43 -4.80 -5.23 0.17
N ALA A 44 -3.77 -5.60 -0.59
CA ALA A 44 -3.39 -4.92 -1.83
C ALA A 44 -4.55 -4.90 -2.83
N VAL A 45 -5.21 -6.05 -3.03
CA VAL A 45 -6.37 -6.17 -3.92
C VAL A 45 -7.57 -5.38 -3.38
N ALA A 46 -7.78 -5.35 -2.05
CA ALA A 46 -8.80 -4.51 -1.42
C ALA A 46 -8.56 -3.01 -1.68
N ALA A 47 -7.32 -2.54 -1.57
CA ALA A 47 -6.98 -1.15 -1.89
C ALA A 47 -7.25 -0.82 -3.38
N GLU A 48 -6.94 -1.72 -4.31
CA GLU A 48 -7.28 -1.54 -5.73
C GLU A 48 -8.80 -1.57 -6.00
N ALA A 49 -9.56 -2.40 -5.27
CA ALA A 49 -11.03 -2.37 -5.35
C ALA A 49 -11.61 -1.05 -4.85
N ALA A 50 -11.07 -0.48 -3.76
CA ALA A 50 -11.43 0.85 -3.30
C ALA A 50 -11.02 1.94 -4.30
N ALA A 51 -9.91 1.76 -5.02
CA ALA A 51 -9.46 2.69 -6.07
C ALA A 51 -10.48 2.83 -7.21
N LEU A 52 -11.17 1.75 -7.58
CA LEU A 52 -12.22 1.79 -8.60
C LEU A 52 -13.43 2.65 -8.19
N GLN A 53 -13.53 3.00 -6.91
CA GLN A 53 -14.53 3.90 -6.35
C GLN A 53 -13.91 5.23 -5.90
N GLY A 54 -12.66 5.51 -6.25
CA GLY A 54 -11.98 6.77 -5.96
C GLY A 54 -11.46 6.91 -4.52
N ARG A 55 -11.35 5.81 -3.77
CA ARG A 55 -10.93 5.81 -2.35
C ARG A 55 -9.65 5.02 -2.08
N PHE A 56 -8.70 5.05 -3.00
CA PHE A 56 -7.44 4.31 -2.85
C PHE A 56 -6.68 4.76 -1.60
N TRP A 57 -6.40 6.06 -1.47
CA TRP A 57 -5.59 6.60 -0.37
C TRP A 57 -6.30 6.45 0.96
N GLU A 58 -7.61 6.70 1.01
CA GLU A 58 -8.37 6.54 2.25
C GLU A 58 -8.41 5.08 2.73
N MET A 59 -8.51 4.11 1.80
CA MET A 59 -8.40 2.69 2.15
C MET A 59 -6.98 2.35 2.60
N HIS A 60 -5.96 2.76 1.84
CA HIS A 60 -4.53 2.60 2.15
C HIS A 60 -4.19 3.11 3.56
N ASP A 61 -4.54 4.36 3.85
CA ASP A 61 -4.25 5.01 5.12
C ASP A 61 -4.99 4.32 6.26
N SER A 62 -6.23 3.88 6.02
CA SER A 62 -6.99 3.15 7.04
C SER A 62 -6.32 1.81 7.37
N LEU A 63 -5.83 1.07 6.37
CA LEU A 63 -5.20 -0.24 6.56
C LEU A 63 -3.89 -0.08 7.32
N LEU A 64 -3.01 0.81 6.86
CA LEU A 64 -1.72 1.07 7.52
C LEU A 64 -1.90 1.69 8.91
N GLY A 65 -2.94 2.50 9.12
CA GLY A 65 -3.24 3.14 10.40
C GLY A 65 -3.78 2.18 11.47
N ASP A 66 -4.24 0.98 11.10
CA ASP A 66 -4.86 0.03 12.02
C ASP A 66 -4.60 -1.43 11.62
N GLN A 67 -3.35 -1.83 11.82
CA GLN A 67 -2.83 -3.16 11.49
C GLN A 67 -3.40 -4.29 12.37
N GLY A 68 -4.18 -3.98 13.41
CA GLY A 68 -4.87 -4.97 14.24
C GLY A 68 -6.18 -5.48 13.62
N HIS A 69 -6.74 -4.76 12.64
CA HIS A 69 -8.06 -5.03 12.07
C HIS A 69 -7.97 -5.12 10.54
N LEU A 70 -7.38 -6.22 10.07
CA LEU A 70 -7.07 -6.48 8.65
C LEU A 70 -7.88 -7.64 8.04
N ASP A 71 -8.68 -8.34 8.84
CA ASP A 71 -9.56 -9.41 8.36
C ASP A 71 -10.76 -8.88 7.57
N ASP A 72 -11.38 -9.74 6.75
CA ASP A 72 -12.48 -9.39 5.86
C ASP A 72 -13.62 -8.60 6.55
N PRO A 73 -14.09 -8.97 7.78
CA PRO A 73 -15.06 -8.16 8.54
C PRO A 73 -14.69 -6.68 8.62
N HIS A 74 -13.44 -6.39 8.97
CA HIS A 74 -12.94 -5.04 9.13
C HIS A 74 -12.79 -4.31 7.78
N LEU A 75 -12.60 -5.05 6.67
CA LEU A 75 -12.59 -4.45 5.33
C LEU A 75 -13.97 -3.92 4.95
N TRP A 76 -15.05 -4.65 5.28
CA TRP A 76 -16.42 -4.16 5.04
C TRP A 76 -16.76 -2.97 5.92
N GLU A 77 -16.40 -3.00 7.21
CA GLU A 77 -16.56 -1.84 8.12
C GLU A 77 -15.78 -0.60 7.62
N ARG A 78 -14.58 -0.80 7.05
CA ARG A 78 -13.83 0.28 6.37
C ARG A 78 -14.59 0.81 5.17
N CYS A 79 -15.15 -0.07 4.32
CA CYS A 79 -15.94 0.34 3.16
C CYS A 79 -17.13 1.20 3.57
N GLU A 80 -17.88 0.80 4.59
CA GLU A 80 -19.02 1.56 5.11
C GLU A 80 -18.59 2.95 5.60
N ARG A 81 -17.51 3.03 6.41
CA ARG A 81 -16.98 4.31 6.90
C ARG A 81 -16.48 5.24 5.78
N LEU A 82 -15.93 4.67 4.71
CA LEU A 82 -15.43 5.40 3.55
C LEU A 82 -16.52 5.75 2.53
N GLY A 83 -17.77 5.33 2.76
CA GLY A 83 -18.89 5.53 1.85
C GLY A 83 -18.76 4.76 0.55
N LEU A 84 -18.10 3.60 0.57
CA LEU A 84 -17.97 2.70 -0.56
C LEU A 84 -19.22 1.82 -0.70
N ASP A 85 -19.57 1.50 -1.94
CA ASP A 85 -20.52 0.42 -2.22
C ASP A 85 -19.83 -0.92 -1.89
N VAL A 86 -20.30 -1.55 -0.83
CA VAL A 86 -19.74 -2.79 -0.27
C VAL A 86 -19.92 -3.96 -1.23
N GLU A 87 -21.07 -4.07 -1.91
CA GLU A 87 -21.31 -5.16 -2.87
C GLU A 87 -20.42 -5.03 -4.10
N ARG A 88 -20.27 -3.80 -4.60
CA ARG A 88 -19.32 -3.49 -5.67
C ARG A 88 -17.89 -3.80 -5.25
N PHE A 89 -17.46 -3.34 -4.07
CA PHE A 89 -16.14 -3.62 -3.53
C PHE A 89 -15.88 -5.13 -3.46
N GLU A 90 -16.87 -5.87 -2.96
CA GLU A 90 -16.80 -7.32 -2.78
C GLU A 90 -16.65 -8.10 -4.09
N ARG A 91 -17.32 -7.63 -5.14
CA ARG A 91 -17.15 -8.16 -6.50
C ARG A 91 -15.78 -7.79 -7.07
N ASP A 92 -15.42 -6.52 -6.99
CA ASP A 92 -14.22 -5.97 -7.64
C ASP A 92 -12.94 -6.55 -6.99
N ARG A 93 -12.90 -6.72 -5.66
CA ARG A 93 -11.76 -7.34 -4.95
C ARG A 93 -11.57 -8.83 -5.26
N ARG A 94 -12.55 -9.48 -5.89
CA ARG A 94 -12.45 -10.89 -6.34
C ARG A 94 -12.10 -11.00 -7.82
N SER A 95 -11.97 -9.88 -8.53
CA SER A 95 -11.70 -9.92 -9.96
C SER A 95 -10.23 -10.23 -10.25
N ASP A 96 -10.02 -10.95 -11.36
CA ASP A 96 -8.67 -11.20 -11.86
C ASP A 96 -7.96 -9.89 -12.26
N ALA A 97 -8.71 -8.87 -12.70
CA ALA A 97 -8.13 -7.59 -13.08
C ALA A 97 -7.44 -6.87 -11.91
N GLN A 98 -8.05 -6.87 -10.72
CA GLN A 98 -7.43 -6.27 -9.53
C GLN A 98 -6.25 -7.13 -9.04
N ALA A 99 -6.37 -8.46 -9.12
CA ALA A 99 -5.27 -9.37 -8.82
C ALA A 99 -4.05 -9.15 -9.75
N GLU A 100 -4.28 -9.02 -11.05
CA GLU A 100 -3.24 -8.77 -12.05
C GLU A 100 -2.57 -7.41 -11.87
N ARG A 101 -3.33 -6.38 -11.47
CA ARG A 101 -2.81 -5.05 -11.14
C ARG A 101 -1.80 -5.11 -10.00
N VAL A 102 -2.10 -5.84 -8.93
CA VAL A 102 -1.19 -6.09 -7.80
C VAL A 102 0.03 -6.89 -8.25
N ASP A 103 -0.18 -7.97 -9.01
CA ASP A 103 0.92 -8.81 -9.50
C ASP A 103 1.82 -8.08 -10.50
N HIS A 104 1.29 -7.10 -11.25
CA HIS A 104 2.07 -6.21 -12.09
C HIS A 104 3.03 -5.35 -11.26
N ASP A 105 2.52 -4.70 -10.20
CA ASP A 105 3.35 -3.87 -9.31
C ASP A 105 4.42 -4.72 -8.62
N PHE A 106 4.03 -5.87 -8.07
CA PHE A 106 4.96 -6.79 -7.44
C PHE A 106 6.11 -7.20 -8.39
N ARG A 107 5.77 -7.65 -9.62
CA ARG A 107 6.78 -8.00 -10.63
C ARG A 107 7.65 -6.81 -11.03
N SER A 108 7.09 -5.60 -11.06
CA SER A 108 7.86 -4.39 -11.33
C SER A 108 8.88 -4.08 -10.22
N GLY A 109 8.53 -4.34 -8.96
CA GLY A 109 9.44 -4.21 -7.82
C GLY A 109 10.58 -5.22 -7.88
N ILE A 110 10.29 -6.47 -8.22
CA ILE A 110 11.31 -7.51 -8.41
C ILE A 110 12.31 -7.08 -9.49
N ARG A 111 11.83 -6.60 -10.64
CA ARG A 111 12.69 -6.09 -11.72
C ARG A 111 13.50 -4.85 -11.31
N ALA A 112 12.97 -4.03 -10.42
CA ALA A 112 13.65 -2.84 -9.88
C ALA A 112 14.64 -3.17 -8.75
N GLY A 113 14.77 -4.44 -8.35
CA GLY A 113 15.68 -4.86 -7.28
C GLY A 113 15.15 -4.68 -5.86
N VAL A 114 13.83 -4.53 -5.68
CA VAL A 114 13.21 -4.48 -4.35
C VAL A 114 13.33 -5.83 -3.66
N THR A 115 13.92 -5.85 -2.48
CA THR A 115 14.14 -7.07 -1.66
C THR A 115 13.44 -7.04 -0.31
N THR A 116 12.97 -5.87 0.11
CA THR A 116 12.26 -5.66 1.37
C THR A 116 11.21 -4.57 1.20
N THR A 117 10.29 -4.46 2.15
CA THR A 117 9.37 -3.33 2.26
C THR A 117 9.54 -2.62 3.60
N PRO A 118 9.29 -1.31 3.67
CA PRO A 118 9.08 -0.42 2.52
C PRO A 118 10.39 -0.18 1.75
N THR A 119 10.29 0.10 0.44
CA THR A 119 11.41 0.61 -0.36
C THR A 119 10.93 1.79 -1.19
N MET A 120 11.62 2.93 -1.06
CA MET A 120 11.33 4.15 -1.78
C MET A 120 12.36 4.38 -2.88
N PHE A 121 11.91 4.90 -4.02
CA PHE A 121 12.77 5.39 -5.08
C PHE A 121 12.59 6.91 -5.24
N VAL A 122 13.67 7.64 -4.99
CA VAL A 122 13.77 9.10 -5.19
C VAL A 122 14.81 9.33 -6.27
N ASP A 123 14.40 9.91 -7.40
CA ASP A 123 15.26 10.19 -8.56
C ASP A 123 16.11 8.99 -9.03
N GLY A 124 15.52 7.80 -8.96
CA GLY A 124 16.16 6.54 -9.37
C GLY A 124 17.03 5.88 -8.30
N VAL A 125 17.26 6.53 -7.16
CA VAL A 125 18.01 5.97 -6.03
C VAL A 125 17.06 5.24 -5.08
N ALA A 126 17.41 4.00 -4.71
CA ALA A 126 16.63 3.16 -3.81
C ALA A 126 17.01 3.39 -2.34
N TYR A 127 16.01 3.55 -1.49
CA TYR A 127 16.11 3.65 -0.04
C TYR A 127 15.23 2.58 0.58
N SER A 128 15.83 1.61 1.27
CA SER A 128 15.13 0.45 1.82
C SER A 128 14.96 0.59 3.34
N GLY A 129 13.78 0.23 3.83
CA GLY A 129 13.39 0.36 5.22
C GLY A 129 12.64 1.66 5.51
N VAL A 130 12.31 1.86 6.79
CA VAL A 130 11.65 3.09 7.26
C VAL A 130 12.53 4.31 6.92
N PRO A 131 11.97 5.41 6.37
CA PRO A 131 12.73 6.63 6.09
C PRO A 131 13.54 7.10 7.29
N ASP A 132 14.84 7.28 7.09
CA ASP A 132 15.74 7.86 8.08
C ASP A 132 15.84 9.38 7.91
N THR A 133 16.66 10.02 8.74
CA THR A 133 16.83 11.48 8.73
C THR A 133 17.39 12.00 7.41
N ASP A 134 18.22 11.21 6.73
CA ASP A 134 18.86 11.61 5.49
C ASP A 134 17.83 11.62 4.35
N LEU A 135 17.07 10.53 4.20
CA LEU A 135 15.99 10.48 3.23
C LEU A 135 14.91 11.55 3.51
N LEU A 136 14.51 11.73 4.76
CA LEU A 136 13.52 12.75 5.11
C LEU A 136 14.03 14.17 4.81
N SER A 137 15.34 14.41 4.89
CA SER A 137 15.94 15.69 4.51
C SER A 137 15.88 15.90 2.99
N ILE A 138 16.18 14.87 2.19
CA ILE A 138 16.07 14.90 0.73
C ILE A 138 14.61 15.14 0.30
N LEU A 139 13.65 14.54 1.00
CA LEU A 139 12.23 14.67 0.66
C LEU A 139 11.62 16.04 1.02
N ARG A 140 12.32 16.85 1.83
CA ARG A 140 11.87 18.20 2.23
C ARG A 140 12.41 19.32 1.34
N SER A 141 13.50 19.07 0.62
CA SER A 141 14.13 20.04 -0.28
C SER A 141 13.38 20.16 -1.60
#